data_AF-A0A395NJ73-F1
#
_entry.id   AF-A0A395NJ73-F1
#
_cell.length_a   1.000
_cell.length_b   1.000
_cell.length_c   1.000
_cell.angle_alpha   90.00
_cell.angle_beta   90.00
_cell.angle_gamma   90.00
#
_symmetry.space_group_name_H-M   'P 1'
#
loop_
_entity.id
_entity.type
_entity.pdbx_description
1 polymer ?
#
loop_
_entity_poly.entity_id
_entity_poly.type
_entity_poly.pdbx_seq_one_letter_code
_entity_poly.pdbx_strand_id
1 'polypeptide(L)'
;MPLLSGKANKFKVDPPKIRIEKVTIERPAPPKPKPKPAARPSLSASARSSPVRRLSPKAPSASVASSVASSRAKSSSPYPSSADERRLDLQRKRKATTSASQRRSPASDRIEFDKDSDAEDDGWMDLDSHKRQRKGTSDSKSVDSNRKLRSARAYERKDERLQFIHAVDVASLEHKCVPIMGASKEDVAIELQYPTLQRREKFELVWGKDKIDAVEASIRIVRLVAETYLTDVEAEPFTNQNNGFIRRLEKASNRNIQDLAGFKAALREYNETLLALVEDGVVSKNLENLHDLPPHLAAFILDQIYDRTVAPKVELLSKYENGTDYVYGELLHPFITKILVEQAKMTSDQVFVDLGSGVGNVVLQAALEVGCESWGCEMMENACNLAEAQEKEFHARCLLWGVEPGEVHIERGDFRKNTSIHNALKRADVVLVNNKAFTSQLNDDLIRMFLDLKSGCKIISLKSFVADSKSSHNINDVGSTILEVEECTYPEGYVSWTNAGGQYYISTRK
;
A
#
# COMPACT_ATOMS: atom_id res chain seq x y z
N MET A 1 -11.14 74.68 30.98
CA MET A 1 -12.51 74.88 30.49
C MET A 1 -12.48 74.90 28.97
N PRO A 2 -13.39 74.23 28.25
CA PRO A 2 -14.09 72.98 28.61
C PRO A 2 -14.13 71.94 27.44
N LEU A 3 -14.56 70.71 27.74
CA LEU A 3 -15.30 69.75 26.86
C LEU A 3 -14.83 69.54 25.39
N LEU A 4 -14.55 68.31 24.96
CA LEU A 4 -15.58 67.30 24.66
C LEU A 4 -15.04 65.85 24.72
N SER A 5 -15.94 64.85 24.67
CA SER A 5 -15.64 63.44 24.98
C SER A 5 -15.70 62.50 23.77
N GLY A 6 -14.73 61.58 23.69
CA GLY A 6 -14.76 60.39 22.83
C GLY A 6 -14.58 59.13 23.68
N LYS A 7 -15.52 58.18 23.59
CA LYS A 7 -15.49 56.93 24.38
C LYS A 7 -14.81 55.80 23.60
N ALA A 8 -14.12 54.91 24.31
CA ALA A 8 -13.55 53.70 23.73
C ALA A 8 -14.66 52.71 23.33
N ASN A 9 -14.74 52.36 22.04
CA ASN A 9 -15.62 51.31 21.55
C ASN A 9 -14.99 49.94 21.81
N LYS A 10 -15.52 49.21 22.80
CA LYS A 10 -15.31 47.76 22.91
C LYS A 10 -16.25 47.07 21.92
N PHE A 11 -15.70 46.47 20.86
CA PHE A 11 -16.46 45.51 20.07
C PHE A 11 -16.87 44.34 20.99
N LYS A 12 -18.16 44.03 21.02
CA LYS A 12 -18.68 42.76 21.52
C LYS A 12 -19.03 41.91 20.30
N VAL A 13 -18.52 40.69 20.25
CA VAL A 13 -18.97 39.68 19.29
C VAL A 13 -20.18 38.98 19.91
N ASP A 14 -21.31 38.97 19.20
CA ASP A 14 -22.49 38.19 19.60
C ASP A 14 -22.26 36.70 19.29
N PRO A 15 -22.73 35.76 20.15
CA PRO A 15 -22.56 34.33 19.92
C PRO A 15 -23.38 33.84 18.70
N PRO A 16 -22.89 32.82 17.97
CA PRO A 16 -23.50 32.37 16.71
C PRO A 16 -24.91 31.79 16.91
N LYS A 17 -25.87 32.29 16.14
CA LYS A 17 -27.25 31.81 16.13
C LYS A 17 -27.41 30.59 15.21
N ILE A 18 -27.42 29.40 15.79
CA ILE A 18 -27.76 28.16 15.07
C ILE A 18 -29.20 28.24 14.56
N ARG A 19 -29.39 28.20 13.24
CA ARG A 19 -30.71 27.98 12.62
C ARG A 19 -30.97 26.48 12.53
N ILE A 20 -32.05 26.02 13.15
CA ILE A 20 -32.55 24.65 13.00
C ILE A 20 -33.69 24.68 11.97
N GLU A 21 -33.42 24.23 10.76
CA GLU A 21 -34.41 24.14 9.69
C GLU A 21 -35.06 22.75 9.69
N LYS A 22 -36.37 22.69 9.95
CA LYS A 22 -37.12 21.42 9.98
C LYS A 22 -37.68 21.10 8.60
N VAL A 23 -36.94 20.30 7.83
CA VAL A 23 -37.44 19.71 6.58
C VAL A 23 -38.44 18.60 6.90
N THR A 24 -39.71 18.78 6.50
CA THR A 24 -40.75 17.76 6.62
C THR A 24 -40.66 16.80 5.43
N ILE A 25 -40.17 15.58 5.66
CA ILE A 25 -40.10 14.53 4.64
C ILE A 25 -41.42 13.78 4.60
N GLU A 26 -42.17 13.89 3.51
CA GLU A 26 -43.34 13.03 3.28
C GLU A 26 -42.91 11.58 3.08
N ARG A 27 -43.56 10.65 3.78
CA ARG A 27 -43.19 9.24 3.81
C ARG A 27 -43.98 8.46 2.76
N PRO A 28 -43.34 7.78 1.79
CA PRO A 28 -44.05 6.94 0.82
C PRO A 28 -44.89 5.86 1.52
N ALA A 29 -46.10 5.63 1.01
CA ALA A 29 -47.01 4.63 1.56
C ALA A 29 -46.44 3.20 1.42
N PRO A 30 -46.65 2.31 2.41
CA PRO A 30 -46.10 0.95 2.36
C PRO A 30 -46.69 0.14 1.20
N PRO A 31 -45.89 -0.72 0.53
CA PRO A 31 -46.36 -1.55 -0.58
C PRO A 31 -47.40 -2.58 -0.09
N LYS A 32 -48.46 -2.75 -0.88
CA LYS A 32 -49.51 -3.75 -0.59
C LYS A 32 -48.92 -5.18 -0.61
N PRO A 33 -49.33 -6.07 0.31
CA PRO A 33 -48.76 -7.41 0.40
C PRO A 33 -49.09 -8.25 -0.85
N LYS A 34 -48.08 -8.89 -1.44
CA LYS A 34 -48.28 -9.92 -2.47
C LYS A 34 -48.88 -11.18 -1.82
N PRO A 35 -49.91 -11.81 -2.41
CA PRO A 35 -50.49 -13.03 -1.86
C PRO A 35 -49.51 -14.21 -1.93
N LYS A 36 -49.56 -15.10 -0.93
CA LYS A 36 -48.81 -16.37 -0.93
C LYS A 36 -49.43 -17.37 -1.94
N PRO A 37 -48.64 -18.31 -2.49
CA PRO A 37 -49.11 -19.22 -3.53
C PRO A 37 -50.14 -20.23 -3.00
N ALA A 38 -51.19 -20.48 -3.80
CA ALA A 38 -52.13 -21.57 -3.62
C ALA A 38 -51.61 -22.88 -4.27
N ALA A 39 -52.22 -24.01 -3.94
CA ALA A 39 -51.72 -25.34 -4.28
C ALA A 39 -51.98 -25.78 -5.75
N ARG A 40 -51.26 -26.84 -6.14
CA ARG A 40 -51.43 -27.59 -7.40
C ARG A 40 -52.88 -28.06 -7.63
N PRO A 41 -53.26 -28.23 -8.91
CA PRO A 41 -53.71 -29.55 -9.36
C PRO A 41 -52.61 -30.34 -10.09
N SER A 42 -52.74 -31.67 -10.09
CA SER A 42 -51.92 -32.60 -10.89
C SER A 42 -52.62 -32.94 -12.21
N LEU A 43 -51.86 -33.41 -13.21
CA LEU A 43 -52.08 -34.71 -13.86
C LEU A 43 -51.00 -35.06 -14.93
N SER A 44 -50.75 -36.37 -15.04
CA SER A 44 -50.27 -37.22 -16.17
C SER A 44 -49.83 -36.62 -17.52
N ALA A 45 -48.97 -37.28 -18.33
CA ALA A 45 -48.07 -38.44 -18.20
C ALA A 45 -47.30 -38.66 -19.54
N SER A 46 -46.51 -39.75 -19.63
CA SER A 46 -45.67 -40.20 -20.77
C SER A 46 -44.26 -39.58 -20.75
N ALA A 47 -43.15 -40.28 -20.49
CA ALA A 47 -42.70 -41.64 -20.81
C ALA A 47 -42.16 -41.83 -22.24
N ARG A 48 -40.82 -41.82 -22.35
CA ARG A 48 -40.02 -42.69 -23.22
C ARG A 48 -38.63 -42.86 -22.61
N SER A 49 -38.01 -44.02 -22.81
CA SER A 49 -36.81 -44.45 -22.07
C SER A 49 -35.93 -45.38 -22.90
N SER A 50 -34.66 -45.50 -22.48
CA SER A 50 -33.71 -46.56 -22.86
C SER A 50 -33.11 -46.46 -24.28
N PRO A 51 -32.00 -47.19 -24.59
CA PRO A 51 -31.20 -48.04 -23.72
C PRO A 51 -29.67 -47.79 -23.72
N VAL A 52 -29.10 -47.93 -22.52
CA VAL A 52 -27.85 -48.65 -22.17
C VAL A 52 -27.00 -49.22 -23.31
N ARG A 53 -25.68 -48.94 -23.28
CA ARG A 53 -24.65 -49.96 -23.55
C ARG A 53 -23.52 -49.92 -22.52
N ARG A 54 -23.18 -51.09 -22.00
CA ARG A 54 -22.07 -51.37 -21.06
C ARG A 54 -21.24 -52.48 -21.70
N LEU A 55 -19.90 -52.38 -21.73
CA LEU A 55 -19.02 -53.53 -21.91
C LEU A 55 -17.57 -53.22 -21.51
N SER A 56 -16.89 -54.26 -21.02
CA SER A 56 -15.46 -54.37 -20.69
C SER A 56 -15.16 -55.88 -20.61
N PRO A 57 -13.91 -56.36 -20.40
CA PRO A 57 -12.59 -55.74 -20.59
C PRO A 57 -11.69 -56.62 -21.51
N LYS A 58 -10.43 -56.23 -21.75
CA LYS A 58 -9.26 -57.15 -21.74
C LYS A 58 -7.91 -56.43 -21.92
N ALA A 59 -6.89 -56.91 -21.21
CA ALA A 59 -5.47 -56.84 -21.60
C ALA A 59 -5.06 -58.24 -22.16
N PRO A 60 -3.82 -58.46 -22.68
CA PRO A 60 -2.57 -58.45 -21.89
C PRO A 60 -1.42 -57.72 -22.67
N SER A 61 -0.10 -57.90 -22.47
CA SER A 61 0.74 -58.81 -21.67
C SER A 61 2.19 -58.29 -21.49
N ALA A 62 2.83 -58.62 -20.34
CA ALA A 62 4.30 -58.76 -20.16
C ALA A 62 5.17 -57.48 -20.31
N SER A 63 6.41 -57.33 -19.84
CA SER A 63 7.39 -58.16 -19.06
C SER A 63 8.56 -57.24 -18.62
N VAL A 64 9.42 -57.46 -17.60
CA VAL A 64 9.53 -58.46 -16.50
C VAL A 64 10.58 -57.97 -15.47
N ALA A 65 10.49 -58.43 -14.21
CA ALA A 65 11.55 -58.51 -13.18
C ALA A 65 12.20 -57.23 -12.56
N SER A 66 12.73 -57.26 -11.32
CA SER A 66 12.44 -58.11 -10.14
C SER A 66 13.18 -57.68 -8.85
N SER A 67 12.47 -57.63 -7.71
CA SER A 67 12.95 -58.02 -6.34
C SER A 67 14.17 -57.30 -5.71
N VAL A 68 14.50 -57.36 -4.41
CA VAL A 68 14.10 -58.19 -3.24
C VAL A 68 13.88 -57.22 -2.05
N ALA A 69 12.73 -57.24 -1.35
CA ALA A 69 12.52 -57.79 0.02
C ALA A 69 13.64 -57.48 1.07
N SER A 70 13.37 -57.16 2.34
CA SER A 70 12.17 -57.35 3.20
C SER A 70 12.26 -56.38 4.43
N SER A 71 11.45 -56.37 5.51
CA SER A 71 10.58 -57.39 6.11
C SER A 71 9.41 -56.86 6.99
N ARG A 72 9.56 -56.85 8.32
CA ARG A 72 8.56 -56.80 9.44
C ARG A 72 9.36 -56.89 10.77
N ALA A 73 8.91 -56.56 12.01
CA ALA A 73 7.63 -56.09 12.53
C ALA A 73 7.71 -55.52 13.99
N LYS A 74 6.60 -54.91 14.46
CA LYS A 74 6.03 -54.89 15.85
C LYS A 74 6.74 -54.17 17.04
N SER A 75 6.24 -52.96 17.35
CA SER A 75 5.57 -52.52 18.60
C SER A 75 5.99 -53.04 20.02
N SER A 76 6.36 -52.10 20.92
CA SER A 76 5.81 -51.95 22.29
C SER A 76 6.25 -50.64 22.97
N SER A 77 5.56 -50.24 24.05
CA SER A 77 5.96 -49.26 25.09
C SER A 77 5.85 -49.96 26.48
N PRO A 78 6.14 -49.41 27.69
CA PRO A 78 6.01 -48.00 28.14
C PRO A 78 7.16 -47.46 29.07
N TYR A 79 6.93 -46.30 29.70
CA TYR A 79 7.72 -45.70 30.81
C TYR A 79 7.62 -46.50 32.13
N PRO A 80 8.64 -46.45 33.02
CA PRO A 80 8.70 -45.51 34.18
C PRO A 80 10.12 -44.87 34.34
N SER A 81 10.47 -43.87 35.18
CA SER A 81 9.88 -43.03 36.25
C SER A 81 10.71 -43.10 37.56
N SER A 82 10.96 -41.93 38.21
CA SER A 82 11.32 -41.71 39.63
C SER A 82 12.82 -41.68 40.09
N ALA A 83 13.00 -41.06 41.27
CA ALA A 83 14.22 -40.77 42.09
C ALA A 83 15.19 -39.70 41.51
N ASP A 84 15.38 -38.47 42.05
CA ASP A 84 15.24 -37.85 43.39
C ASP A 84 16.43 -38.05 44.35
N GLU A 85 17.11 -36.94 44.73
CA GLU A 85 17.60 -36.59 46.09
C GLU A 85 18.47 -35.30 46.11
N ARG A 86 17.98 -34.28 46.84
CA ARG A 86 18.64 -33.25 47.68
C ARG A 86 19.99 -32.62 47.24
N ARG A 87 20.09 -31.28 47.04
CA ARG A 87 19.86 -30.13 47.96
C ARG A 87 20.98 -29.88 48.99
N LEU A 88 21.69 -28.74 48.85
CA LEU A 88 22.30 -27.99 49.95
C LEU A 88 22.06 -26.48 49.79
N ASP A 89 21.48 -25.86 50.81
CA ASP A 89 21.27 -24.42 50.95
C ASP A 89 22.52 -23.73 51.54
N LEU A 90 22.98 -22.60 50.97
CA LEU A 90 23.82 -21.62 51.71
C LEU A 90 23.54 -20.17 51.30
N GLN A 91 22.93 -19.41 52.22
CA GLN A 91 22.87 -17.95 52.17
C GLN A 91 24.03 -17.33 52.94
N ARG A 92 24.55 -16.15 52.51
CA ARG A 92 25.05 -15.12 53.44
C ARG A 92 25.08 -13.71 52.83
N LYS A 93 25.33 -12.68 53.66
CA LYS A 93 24.91 -11.28 53.48
C LYS A 93 26.07 -10.27 53.60
N ARG A 94 26.00 -9.19 52.79
CA ARG A 94 26.61 -7.84 53.01
C ARG A 94 28.16 -7.82 52.96
N LYS A 95 28.85 -6.67 52.81
CA LYS A 95 28.48 -5.22 52.97
C LYS A 95 29.19 -4.36 51.88
N ALA A 96 28.85 -3.06 51.78
CA ALA A 96 29.28 -2.14 50.71
C ALA A 96 30.00 -0.86 51.19
N THR A 97 30.55 -0.10 50.25
CA THR A 97 31.17 1.25 50.33
C THR A 97 30.99 2.00 48.98
N THR A 98 31.46 3.24 48.80
CA THR A 98 30.62 4.44 49.03
C THR A 98 31.11 5.69 48.26
N SER A 99 30.46 6.06 47.15
CA SER A 99 30.42 7.41 46.54
C SER A 99 29.16 7.50 45.64
N ALA A 100 28.18 8.39 45.87
CA ALA A 100 28.15 9.86 45.71
C ALA A 100 28.17 10.29 44.22
N SER A 101 27.26 11.14 43.70
CA SER A 101 26.48 12.19 44.38
C SER A 101 25.04 12.44 43.83
N GLN A 102 24.16 12.90 44.72
CA GLN A 102 22.94 13.74 44.58
C GLN A 102 21.85 13.46 43.50
N ARG A 103 20.62 13.21 44.01
CA ARG A 103 19.33 13.50 43.35
C ARG A 103 18.87 14.94 43.66
N ARG A 104 18.04 15.56 42.80
CA ARG A 104 16.95 16.48 43.21
C ARG A 104 15.77 16.50 42.23
N SER A 105 14.55 16.47 42.78
CA SER A 105 13.25 16.79 42.17
C SER A 105 12.24 16.98 43.32
N PRO A 106 11.02 17.54 43.12
CA PRO A 106 10.49 18.24 41.95
C PRO A 106 10.13 19.71 42.26
N ALA A 107 9.70 20.47 41.24
CA ALA A 107 8.94 21.70 41.39
C ALA A 107 8.03 21.91 40.17
N SER A 108 6.86 22.48 40.38
CA SER A 108 5.87 22.83 39.35
C SER A 108 5.72 24.33 39.25
N ASP A 109 5.64 24.88 38.04
CA ASP A 109 4.58 25.86 37.74
C ASP A 109 4.37 26.07 36.22
N ARG A 110 3.19 26.64 35.91
CA ARG A 110 2.73 27.29 34.66
C ARG A 110 3.49 27.13 33.32
N ILE A 111 2.71 26.82 32.30
CA ILE A 111 2.84 27.39 30.94
C ILE A 111 1.57 28.22 30.67
N GLU A 112 1.70 29.33 29.94
CA GLU A 112 0.66 30.35 29.77
C GLU A 112 -0.19 30.15 28.49
N PHE A 113 -1.35 30.81 28.44
CA PHE A 113 -2.26 30.84 27.30
C PHE A 113 -2.06 32.14 26.50
N ASP A 114 -1.57 32.01 25.28
CA ASP A 114 -1.66 32.98 24.18
C ASP A 114 -1.63 32.14 22.90
N LYS A 115 -2.26 32.47 21.78
CA LYS A 115 -3.41 33.32 21.44
C LYS A 115 -3.51 33.20 19.92
N ASP A 116 -4.74 33.14 19.42
CA ASP A 116 -5.17 33.20 18.02
C ASP A 116 -4.16 33.80 17.02
N SER A 117 -3.78 33.00 16.02
CA SER A 117 -3.28 33.48 14.73
C SER A 117 -4.04 32.73 13.65
N ASP A 118 -4.93 33.42 12.95
CA ASP A 118 -5.52 32.88 11.72
C ASP A 118 -4.40 32.68 10.69
N ALA A 119 -4.24 31.44 10.23
CA ALA A 119 -3.41 31.06 9.10
C ALA A 119 -4.19 30.00 8.32
N GLU A 120 -4.36 30.19 7.01
CA GLU A 120 -5.10 29.24 6.17
C GLU A 120 -4.26 27.98 5.87
N ASP A 121 -4.95 26.92 5.46
CA ASP A 121 -4.44 25.55 5.36
C ASP A 121 -3.63 25.31 4.07
N ASP A 122 -2.33 25.09 4.24
CA ASP A 122 -1.41 24.51 3.25
C ASP A 122 -0.62 23.36 3.93
N GLY A 123 -1.32 22.46 4.65
CA GLY A 123 -0.76 21.51 5.63
C GLY A 123 0.14 20.35 5.15
N TRP A 124 0.70 20.39 3.92
CA TRP A 124 1.61 19.36 3.39
C TRP A 124 2.75 20.00 2.56
N MET A 125 3.91 19.31 2.46
CA MET A 125 5.14 19.72 1.75
C MET A 125 6.18 20.60 2.51
N ASP A 126 6.75 20.11 3.63
CA ASP A 126 8.17 20.39 3.95
C ASP A 126 8.87 19.17 4.58
N LEU A 127 9.53 18.38 3.73
CA LEU A 127 10.52 17.36 4.11
C LEU A 127 11.83 17.50 3.33
N ASP A 128 11.99 18.57 2.53
CA ASP A 128 13.00 18.68 1.46
C ASP A 128 13.97 19.87 1.68
N SER A 129 14.28 20.16 2.94
CA SER A 129 15.15 21.28 3.34
C SER A 129 16.33 20.87 4.24
N HIS A 130 16.68 19.58 4.32
CA HIS A 130 17.82 19.09 5.11
C HIS A 130 19.03 18.68 4.24
N LYS A 131 20.07 19.52 4.27
CA LYS A 131 21.44 19.25 3.74
C LYS A 131 21.88 17.82 4.04
N ARG A 132 22.57 17.14 3.10
CA ARG A 132 23.22 15.79 3.23
C ARG A 132 23.80 15.53 4.64
N GLN A 133 22.95 15.17 5.60
CA GLN A 133 23.33 14.80 6.95
C GLN A 133 23.37 13.29 6.94
N ARG A 134 24.60 12.76 6.92
CA ARG A 134 24.90 11.33 6.79
C ARG A 134 24.14 10.54 7.87
N LYS A 135 22.96 10.01 7.50
CA LYS A 135 22.06 9.30 8.41
C LYS A 135 22.87 8.18 9.06
N GLY A 136 22.99 8.25 10.40
CA GLY A 136 23.79 7.28 11.15
C GLY A 136 23.32 5.88 10.80
N THR A 137 24.25 4.96 10.53
CA THR A 137 23.95 3.59 10.14
C THR A 137 23.24 2.86 11.28
N SER A 138 21.91 2.92 11.29
CA SER A 138 21.06 2.06 12.13
C SER A 138 21.26 0.61 11.70
N ASP A 139 21.48 -0.27 12.67
CA ASP A 139 22.01 -1.62 12.44
C ASP A 139 21.22 -2.44 11.41
N SER A 140 21.93 -2.90 10.38
CA SER A 140 21.49 -3.95 9.44
C SER A 140 20.04 -3.83 8.95
N LYS A 141 19.82 -2.98 7.93
CA LYS A 141 18.90 -3.41 6.86
C LYS A 141 19.44 -4.72 6.28
N SER A 142 18.64 -5.78 6.35
CA SER A 142 18.90 -7.05 5.65
C SER A 142 18.54 -6.85 4.18
N VAL A 143 19.48 -6.29 3.40
CA VAL A 143 19.35 -6.12 1.96
C VAL A 143 19.14 -7.48 1.30
N ASP A 144 18.11 -7.62 0.48
CA ASP A 144 17.82 -8.88 -0.20
C ASP A 144 18.70 -9.05 -1.44
N SER A 145 19.81 -9.75 -1.28
CA SER A 145 20.73 -10.10 -2.39
C SER A 145 20.09 -10.93 -3.51
N ASN A 146 18.91 -11.53 -3.31
CA ASN A 146 18.19 -12.24 -4.37
C ASN A 146 17.31 -11.30 -5.21
N ARG A 147 16.91 -10.15 -4.67
CA ARG A 147 16.09 -9.15 -5.36
C ARG A 147 16.86 -8.59 -6.56
N LYS A 148 16.21 -8.65 -7.72
CA LYS A 148 16.68 -8.10 -8.99
C LYS A 148 15.70 -7.04 -9.45
N LEU A 149 16.16 -5.79 -9.55
CA LEU A 149 15.31 -4.69 -9.99
C LEU A 149 15.29 -4.51 -11.51
N ARG A 150 16.30 -4.93 -12.26
CA ARG A 150 16.34 -4.74 -13.73
C ARG A 150 15.32 -5.62 -14.45
N SER A 151 14.35 -5.00 -15.12
CA SER A 151 13.53 -5.65 -16.14
C SER A 151 14.28 -5.74 -17.48
N ALA A 152 14.66 -6.95 -17.90
CA ALA A 152 15.39 -7.15 -19.16
C ALA A 152 14.59 -6.62 -20.38
N ARG A 153 13.29 -6.89 -20.41
CA ARG A 153 12.35 -6.48 -21.48
C ARG A 153 12.35 -4.96 -21.71
N ALA A 154 12.54 -4.16 -20.66
CA ALA A 154 12.51 -2.71 -20.74
C ALA A 154 13.70 -2.11 -21.54
N TYR A 155 14.83 -2.82 -21.56
CA TYR A 155 16.09 -2.35 -22.16
C TYR A 155 16.47 -3.08 -23.47
N GLU A 156 15.89 -4.26 -23.76
CA GLU A 156 16.23 -5.00 -24.98
C GLU A 156 15.58 -4.45 -26.25
N ARG A 157 14.31 -4.05 -26.20
CA ARG A 157 13.53 -3.57 -27.37
C ARG A 157 12.47 -2.56 -26.96
N LYS A 158 12.14 -1.65 -27.88
CA LYS A 158 10.97 -0.76 -27.74
C LYS A 158 9.71 -1.58 -27.99
N ASP A 159 8.82 -1.66 -27.00
CA ASP A 159 7.57 -2.40 -27.14
C ASP A 159 6.48 -1.50 -27.74
N GLU A 160 6.30 -1.58 -29.06
CA GLU A 160 5.28 -0.82 -29.79
C GLU A 160 3.84 -1.12 -29.34
N ARG A 161 3.63 -2.25 -28.64
CA ARG A 161 2.33 -2.69 -28.12
C ARG A 161 2.11 -2.29 -26.66
N LEU A 162 3.09 -1.65 -26.02
CA LEU A 162 2.93 -1.14 -24.66
C LEU A 162 1.83 -0.06 -24.65
N GLN A 163 0.74 -0.37 -23.96
CA GLN A 163 -0.36 0.56 -23.69
C GLN A 163 -0.28 0.95 -22.22
N PHE A 164 -0.29 2.25 -21.97
CA PHE A 164 -0.36 2.87 -20.66
C PHE A 164 -1.14 4.18 -20.78
N ILE A 165 -1.73 4.63 -19.68
CA ILE A 165 -2.53 5.85 -19.63
C ILE A 165 -1.57 7.05 -19.60
N HIS A 166 -1.65 7.95 -20.59
CA HIS A 166 -0.88 9.17 -20.59
C HIS A 166 -1.50 10.21 -19.65
N ALA A 167 -0.71 11.15 -19.14
CA ALA A 167 -1.23 12.24 -18.32
C ALA A 167 -2.30 13.09 -19.06
N VAL A 168 -2.18 13.24 -20.39
CA VAL A 168 -3.20 13.93 -21.22
C VAL A 168 -4.57 13.25 -21.23
N ASP A 169 -4.64 11.95 -20.95
CA ASP A 169 -5.90 11.19 -20.89
C ASP A 169 -6.67 11.47 -19.57
N VAL A 170 -6.04 12.19 -18.63
CA VAL A 170 -6.55 12.47 -17.28
C VAL A 170 -6.64 13.98 -17.00
N ALA A 171 -5.63 14.73 -17.46
CA ALA A 171 -5.46 16.17 -17.27
C ALA A 171 -5.07 16.82 -18.61
N SER A 172 -6.05 17.46 -19.25
CA SER A 172 -5.92 18.10 -20.56
C SER A 172 -6.97 19.20 -20.72
N LEU A 173 -6.85 19.98 -21.80
CA LEU A 173 -7.84 21.02 -22.15
C LEU A 173 -9.26 20.45 -22.31
N GLU A 174 -9.41 19.20 -22.76
CA GLU A 174 -10.71 18.50 -22.87
C GLU A 174 -11.32 18.25 -21.48
N HIS A 175 -10.50 17.96 -20.48
CA HIS A 175 -10.87 17.81 -19.07
C HIS A 175 -11.11 19.15 -18.34
N LYS A 176 -11.25 20.26 -19.09
CA LYS A 176 -11.49 21.63 -18.59
C LYS A 176 -10.36 22.21 -17.74
N CYS A 177 -9.14 21.65 -17.85
CA CYS A 177 -7.95 22.20 -17.22
C CYS A 177 -7.52 23.51 -17.92
N VAL A 178 -6.86 24.40 -17.18
CA VAL A 178 -6.44 25.74 -17.64
C VAL A 178 -4.97 25.71 -18.04
N PRO A 179 -4.56 26.24 -19.21
CA PRO A 179 -3.14 26.35 -19.58
C PRO A 179 -2.31 27.11 -18.54
N ILE A 180 -1.12 26.61 -18.22
CA ILE A 180 -0.15 27.27 -17.34
C ILE A 180 1.06 27.82 -18.10
N MET A 181 1.93 28.56 -17.42
CA MET A 181 3.15 29.16 -17.98
C MET A 181 2.92 30.05 -19.22
N GLY A 182 1.75 30.68 -19.33
CA GLY A 182 1.37 31.50 -20.49
C GLY A 182 1.14 30.73 -21.79
N ALA A 183 0.98 29.40 -21.74
CA ALA A 183 0.86 28.57 -22.95
C ALA A 183 -0.42 28.87 -23.76
N SER A 184 -0.22 29.35 -24.99
CA SER A 184 -0.39 28.48 -26.16
C SER A 184 -1.38 27.32 -26.00
N LYS A 185 -2.64 27.40 -26.46
CA LYS A 185 -3.49 26.19 -26.62
C LYS A 185 -2.87 25.16 -27.56
N GLU A 186 -2.01 25.58 -28.47
CA GLU A 186 -1.26 24.72 -29.39
C GLU A 186 0.11 24.33 -28.80
N ASP A 187 0.61 25.09 -27.81
CA ASP A 187 1.90 24.85 -27.13
C ASP A 187 1.79 24.15 -25.77
N VAL A 188 0.61 23.72 -25.29
CA VAL A 188 0.53 22.98 -24.02
C VAL A 188 1.30 21.65 -24.05
N ALA A 189 1.42 20.99 -25.21
CA ALA A 189 2.00 19.65 -25.30
C ALA A 189 3.51 19.61 -24.97
N ILE A 190 3.88 18.63 -24.14
CA ILE A 190 5.26 18.21 -23.84
C ILE A 190 5.36 16.67 -23.85
N GLU A 191 6.57 16.15 -24.08
CA GLU A 191 6.88 14.72 -23.97
C GLU A 191 8.03 14.50 -22.99
N LEU A 192 7.98 13.41 -22.23
CA LEU A 192 8.99 13.08 -21.23
C LEU A 192 9.49 11.63 -21.35
N GLN A 193 10.80 11.47 -21.25
CA GLN A 193 11.49 10.19 -21.30
C GLN A 193 11.67 9.60 -19.89
N TYR A 194 11.30 8.33 -19.75
CA TYR A 194 11.59 7.47 -18.59
C TYR A 194 12.95 6.75 -18.77
N PRO A 195 13.57 6.18 -17.71
CA PRO A 195 14.93 5.63 -17.75
C PRO A 195 15.02 4.26 -18.48
N THR A 196 14.37 4.13 -19.64
CA THR A 196 14.30 2.94 -20.50
C THR A 196 14.20 3.36 -21.97
N LEU A 197 14.30 2.39 -22.89
CA LEU A 197 14.13 2.63 -24.33
C LEU A 197 12.65 2.82 -24.74
N GLN A 198 11.71 2.74 -23.80
CA GLN A 198 10.28 2.74 -24.08
C GLN A 198 9.75 4.11 -24.53
N ARG A 199 8.48 4.15 -24.95
CA ARG A 199 7.82 5.34 -25.49
C ARG A 199 7.71 6.42 -24.41
N ARG A 200 7.93 7.68 -24.82
CA ARG A 200 7.72 8.85 -23.97
C ARG A 200 6.26 8.96 -23.53
N GLU A 201 6.04 9.46 -22.32
CA GLU A 201 4.72 9.88 -21.88
C GLU A 201 4.44 11.30 -22.38
N LYS A 202 3.18 11.53 -22.77
CA LYS A 202 2.66 12.84 -23.15
C LYS A 202 2.02 13.50 -21.95
N PHE A 203 2.31 14.79 -21.77
CA PHE A 203 1.64 15.65 -20.81
C PHE A 203 1.19 16.94 -21.52
N GLU A 204 0.17 17.58 -20.97
CA GLU A 204 -0.19 18.96 -21.32
C GLU A 204 0.16 19.87 -20.15
N LEU A 205 0.74 21.04 -20.43
CA LEU A 205 1.01 22.10 -19.48
C LEU A 205 -0.30 22.82 -19.11
N VAL A 206 -1.13 22.09 -18.34
CA VAL A 206 -2.40 22.55 -17.81
C VAL A 206 -2.46 22.31 -16.30
N TRP A 207 -3.30 23.11 -15.62
CA TRP A 207 -3.63 22.95 -14.21
C TRP A 207 -5.14 22.71 -14.05
N GLY A 208 -5.49 21.86 -13.10
CA GLY A 208 -6.85 21.68 -12.62
C GLY A 208 -6.82 21.33 -11.14
N LYS A 209 -7.85 21.72 -10.39
CA LYS A 209 -8.01 21.21 -9.02
C LYS A 209 -8.21 19.69 -9.07
N ASP A 210 -7.55 18.98 -8.16
CA ASP A 210 -7.66 17.52 -8.03
C ASP A 210 -7.26 16.77 -9.32
N LYS A 211 -6.22 17.28 -10.01
CA LYS A 211 -5.65 16.76 -11.27
C LYS A 211 -4.11 16.77 -11.24
N ILE A 212 -3.51 15.94 -12.09
CA ILE A 212 -2.05 15.81 -12.26
C ILE A 212 -1.46 17.16 -12.68
N ASP A 213 -0.56 17.73 -11.87
CA ASP A 213 0.27 18.86 -12.28
C ASP A 213 1.44 18.36 -13.16
N ALA A 214 1.42 18.71 -14.44
CA ALA A 214 2.41 18.26 -15.40
C ALA A 214 3.82 18.83 -15.15
N VAL A 215 3.93 19.98 -14.49
CA VAL A 215 5.21 20.64 -14.21
C VAL A 215 5.87 20.01 -12.99
N GLU A 216 5.13 19.83 -11.90
CA GLU A 216 5.62 19.15 -10.71
C GLU A 216 5.99 17.69 -11.03
N ALA A 217 5.10 16.96 -11.73
CA ALA A 217 5.36 15.59 -12.15
C ALA A 217 6.63 15.49 -13.02
N SER A 218 6.83 16.40 -13.97
CA SER A 218 8.04 16.43 -14.80
C SER A 218 9.31 16.65 -13.97
N ILE A 219 9.29 17.61 -13.03
CA ILE A 219 10.44 17.90 -12.15
C ILE A 219 10.73 16.70 -11.23
N ARG A 220 9.70 16.08 -10.64
CA ARG A 220 9.82 14.90 -9.76
C ARG A 220 10.36 13.69 -10.52
N ILE A 221 9.94 13.44 -11.76
CA ILE A 221 10.50 12.37 -12.62
C ILE A 221 11.99 12.61 -12.92
N VAL A 222 12.36 13.81 -13.39
CA VAL A 222 13.76 14.16 -13.71
C VAL A 222 14.67 14.00 -12.49
N ARG A 223 14.18 14.39 -11.30
CA ARG A 223 14.86 14.24 -10.01
C ARG A 223 15.06 12.76 -9.64
N LEU A 224 13.98 11.97 -9.64
CA LEU A 224 14.02 10.53 -9.32
C LEU A 224 14.94 9.73 -10.24
N VAL A 225 14.96 10.07 -11.54
CA VAL A 225 15.90 9.47 -12.51
C VAL A 225 17.35 9.77 -12.12
N ALA A 226 17.66 11.03 -11.81
CA ALA A 226 19.01 11.43 -11.41
C ALA A 226 19.44 10.88 -10.05
N GLU A 227 18.52 10.69 -9.11
CA GLU A 227 18.80 10.20 -7.74
C GLU A 227 18.89 8.67 -7.64
N THR A 228 18.20 7.91 -8.52
CA THR A 228 18.18 6.45 -8.47
C THR A 228 19.00 5.76 -9.56
N TYR A 229 19.04 6.29 -10.80
CA TYR A 229 19.57 5.56 -11.95
C TYR A 229 20.97 6.01 -12.41
N LEU A 230 21.50 7.09 -11.82
CA LEU A 230 22.78 7.72 -12.19
C LEU A 230 23.69 7.83 -10.97
N THR A 231 25.01 7.72 -11.17
CA THR A 231 26.00 8.00 -10.11
C THR A 231 26.17 9.51 -9.88
N ASP A 232 26.77 9.93 -8.75
CA ASP A 232 27.08 11.34 -8.42
C ASP A 232 27.86 12.09 -9.55
N VAL A 233 28.51 11.36 -10.48
CA VAL A 233 29.20 11.93 -11.66
C VAL A 233 28.27 12.02 -12.87
N GLU A 234 27.54 10.94 -13.20
CA GLU A 234 26.60 10.91 -14.33
C GLU A 234 25.38 11.82 -14.10
N ALA A 235 25.02 12.03 -12.84
CA ALA A 235 23.97 12.93 -12.40
C ALA A 235 24.39 14.42 -12.44
N GLU A 236 25.65 14.76 -12.70
CA GLU A 236 26.14 16.15 -12.75
C GLU A 236 25.28 17.04 -13.68
N PRO A 237 25.04 16.73 -14.98
CA PRO A 237 24.20 17.56 -15.85
C PRO A 237 22.72 17.66 -15.42
N PHE A 238 22.24 16.77 -14.54
CA PHE A 238 20.88 16.79 -14.02
C PHE A 238 20.76 17.65 -12.76
N THR A 239 21.71 17.50 -11.84
CA THR A 239 21.69 18.05 -10.47
C THR A 239 22.48 19.35 -10.29
N ASN A 240 23.26 19.76 -11.30
CA ASN A 240 24.17 20.91 -11.21
C ASN A 240 23.48 22.20 -10.72
N GLN A 241 23.96 22.79 -9.61
CA GLN A 241 23.28 23.90 -8.92
C GLN A 241 23.12 25.17 -9.76
N ASN A 242 23.94 25.35 -10.81
CA ASN A 242 23.94 26.54 -11.67
C ASN A 242 23.23 26.34 -13.03
N ASN A 243 23.21 25.12 -13.58
CA ASN A 243 22.73 24.86 -14.94
C ASN A 243 22.09 23.47 -15.16
N GLY A 244 21.97 22.65 -14.11
CA GLY A 244 21.41 21.30 -14.19
C GLY A 244 19.94 21.32 -14.62
N PHE A 245 19.48 20.24 -15.28
CA PHE A 245 18.11 20.15 -15.80
C PHE A 245 17.05 20.46 -14.74
N ILE A 246 17.16 19.87 -13.54
CA ILE A 246 16.23 20.10 -12.42
C ILE A 246 16.13 21.61 -12.13
N ARG A 247 17.28 22.28 -11.99
CA ARG A 247 17.33 23.70 -11.64
C ARG A 247 16.81 24.62 -12.74
N ARG A 248 17.00 24.25 -14.02
CA ARG A 248 16.43 24.99 -15.16
C ARG A 248 14.92 24.85 -15.22
N LEU A 249 14.38 23.65 -14.97
CA LEU A 249 12.93 23.41 -14.92
C LEU A 249 12.28 24.18 -13.76
N GLU A 250 12.83 24.10 -12.55
CA GLU A 250 12.42 24.90 -11.38
C GLU A 250 12.44 26.42 -11.69
N LYS A 251 13.52 26.92 -12.29
CA LYS A 251 13.65 28.35 -12.61
C LYS A 251 12.60 28.80 -13.64
N ALA A 252 12.30 27.95 -14.62
CA ALA A 252 11.31 28.24 -15.65
C ALA A 252 9.87 28.18 -15.13
N SER A 253 9.54 27.22 -14.27
CA SER A 253 8.20 27.04 -13.69
C SER A 253 7.82 28.09 -12.64
N ASN A 254 8.80 28.77 -12.03
CA ASN A 254 8.57 29.81 -11.04
C ASN A 254 7.52 30.84 -11.51
N ARG A 255 6.50 31.09 -10.68
CA ARG A 255 5.32 31.94 -10.97
C ARG A 255 5.67 33.34 -11.47
N ASN A 256 6.86 33.85 -11.12
CA ASN A 256 7.36 35.18 -11.47
C ASN A 256 8.17 35.25 -12.79
N ILE A 257 8.49 34.10 -13.42
CA ILE A 257 9.34 34.01 -14.62
C ILE A 257 8.58 33.36 -15.79
N GLN A 258 7.95 32.20 -15.55
CA GLN A 258 7.11 31.47 -16.52
C GLN A 258 7.72 31.32 -17.93
N ASP A 259 8.94 30.77 -18.01
CA ASP A 259 9.64 30.58 -19.28
C ASP A 259 9.27 29.24 -19.94
N LEU A 260 8.17 29.24 -20.70
CA LEU A 260 7.71 28.09 -21.48
C LEU A 260 8.77 27.56 -22.47
N ALA A 261 9.54 28.46 -23.09
CA ALA A 261 10.55 28.09 -24.08
C ALA A 261 11.76 27.43 -23.43
N GLY A 262 12.26 27.99 -22.32
CA GLY A 262 13.32 27.42 -21.51
C GLY A 262 12.93 26.08 -20.88
N PHE A 263 11.68 25.93 -20.42
CA PHE A 263 11.16 24.65 -19.91
C PHE A 263 11.15 23.57 -21.00
N LYS A 264 10.60 23.87 -22.19
CA LYS A 264 10.61 22.95 -23.35
C LYS A 264 12.02 22.70 -23.92
N ALA A 265 12.98 23.61 -23.75
CA ALA A 265 14.38 23.36 -24.09
C ALA A 265 15.02 22.37 -23.11
N ALA A 266 14.94 22.66 -21.81
CA ALA A 266 15.50 21.80 -20.76
C ALA A 266 14.93 20.38 -20.78
N LEU A 267 13.63 20.20 -21.05
CA LEU A 267 13.03 18.86 -21.22
C LEU A 267 13.54 18.11 -22.46
N ARG A 268 13.76 18.79 -23.59
CA ARG A 268 14.31 18.14 -24.79
C ARG A 268 15.76 17.70 -24.58
N GLU A 269 16.59 18.58 -24.02
CA GLU A 269 17.97 18.26 -23.68
C GLU A 269 18.06 17.11 -22.64
N TYR A 270 17.19 17.09 -21.64
CA TYR A 270 17.05 15.97 -20.70
C TYR A 270 16.66 14.67 -21.43
N ASN A 271 15.63 14.71 -22.28
CA ASN A 271 15.16 13.53 -23.03
C ASN A 271 16.25 12.96 -23.97
N GLU A 272 17.06 13.82 -24.57
CA GLU A 272 18.18 13.45 -25.45
C GLU A 272 19.36 12.89 -24.64
N THR A 273 19.72 13.53 -23.53
CA THR A 273 20.81 13.09 -22.63
C THR A 273 20.48 11.75 -21.97
N LEU A 274 19.25 11.56 -21.51
CA LEU A 274 18.82 10.30 -20.89
C LEU A 274 18.78 9.16 -21.91
N LEU A 275 18.32 9.40 -23.14
CA LEU A 275 18.34 8.37 -24.19
C LEU A 275 19.77 7.89 -24.47
N ALA A 276 20.74 8.81 -24.56
CA ALA A 276 22.15 8.43 -24.72
C ALA A 276 22.65 7.55 -23.56
N LEU A 277 22.37 7.93 -22.30
CA LEU A 277 22.77 7.13 -21.12
C LEU A 277 22.06 5.76 -21.01
N VAL A 278 20.86 5.63 -21.59
CA VAL A 278 20.18 4.33 -21.71
C VAL A 278 20.79 3.49 -22.85
N GLU A 279 21.14 4.10 -23.99
CA GLU A 279 21.74 3.42 -25.15
C GLU A 279 23.20 2.99 -24.89
N ASP A 280 23.97 3.76 -24.11
CA ASP A 280 25.27 3.38 -23.54
C ASP A 280 25.15 2.28 -22.44
N GLY A 281 23.91 1.96 -22.04
CA GLY A 281 23.59 0.97 -21.02
C GLY A 281 24.01 1.36 -19.60
N VAL A 282 24.35 2.62 -19.33
CA VAL A 282 24.73 3.13 -18.00
C VAL A 282 23.59 2.90 -17.01
N VAL A 283 22.41 3.40 -17.36
CA VAL A 283 21.18 3.29 -16.57
C VAL A 283 20.86 1.82 -16.21
N SER A 284 21.01 0.91 -17.17
CA SER A 284 20.77 -0.52 -16.96
C SER A 284 21.79 -1.19 -16.02
N LYS A 285 23.06 -0.77 -16.04
CA LYS A 285 24.12 -1.31 -15.16
C LYS A 285 23.95 -0.77 -13.74
N ASN A 286 23.60 0.51 -13.60
CA ASN A 286 23.35 1.12 -12.29
C ASN A 286 22.17 0.44 -11.59
N LEU A 287 21.08 0.14 -12.31
CA LEU A 287 19.93 -0.60 -11.78
C LEU A 287 20.23 -2.06 -11.41
N GLU A 288 21.21 -2.72 -12.05
CA GLU A 288 21.65 -4.07 -11.67
C GLU A 288 22.43 -4.12 -10.35
N ASN A 289 23.03 -2.99 -9.94
CA ASN A 289 23.73 -2.86 -8.66
C ASN A 289 22.79 -2.44 -7.51
N LEU A 290 21.49 -2.25 -7.78
CA LEU A 290 20.47 -1.92 -6.77
C LEU A 290 19.63 -3.17 -6.45
N HIS A 291 19.58 -3.50 -5.15
CA HIS A 291 18.75 -4.56 -4.60
C HIS A 291 17.47 -4.00 -3.97
N ASP A 292 17.59 -2.98 -3.11
CA ASP A 292 16.46 -2.26 -2.51
C ASP A 292 15.96 -1.15 -3.46
N LEU A 293 14.66 -1.08 -3.74
CA LEU A 293 14.05 0.07 -4.43
C LEU A 293 13.87 1.23 -3.43
N PRO A 294 14.22 2.50 -3.77
CA PRO A 294 13.99 3.62 -2.85
C PRO A 294 12.49 3.84 -2.55
N PRO A 295 12.05 3.89 -1.27
CA PRO A 295 10.61 3.96 -0.96
C PRO A 295 9.88 5.18 -1.53
N HIS A 296 10.57 6.31 -1.72
CA HIS A 296 10.01 7.51 -2.34
C HIS A 296 9.80 7.37 -3.86
N LEU A 297 10.59 6.52 -4.54
CA LEU A 297 10.37 6.12 -5.92
C LEU A 297 9.24 5.09 -6.01
N ALA A 298 9.23 4.09 -5.11
CA ALA A 298 8.15 3.11 -5.03
C ALA A 298 6.79 3.80 -4.84
N ALA A 299 6.67 4.71 -3.86
CA ALA A 299 5.50 5.54 -3.65
C ALA A 299 5.15 6.36 -4.91
N PHE A 300 6.11 7.05 -5.54
CA PHE A 300 5.80 7.84 -6.74
C PHE A 300 5.29 7.01 -7.93
N ILE A 301 5.81 5.79 -8.13
CA ILE A 301 5.31 4.89 -9.18
C ILE A 301 3.85 4.50 -8.88
N LEU A 302 3.52 4.27 -7.61
CA LEU A 302 2.16 3.93 -7.17
C LEU A 302 1.21 5.13 -7.22
N ASP A 303 1.66 6.32 -6.80
CA ASP A 303 0.99 7.62 -6.99
C ASP A 303 0.60 7.78 -8.48
N GLN A 304 1.58 7.62 -9.39
CA GLN A 304 1.37 7.74 -10.84
C GLN A 304 0.28 6.80 -11.36
N ILE A 305 0.25 5.55 -10.87
CA ILE A 305 -0.74 4.54 -11.26
C ILE A 305 -2.14 4.93 -10.73
N TYR A 306 -2.23 5.31 -9.46
CA TYR A 306 -3.49 5.66 -8.79
C TYR A 306 -4.15 6.89 -9.44
N ASP A 307 -3.37 7.94 -9.71
CA ASP A 307 -3.79 9.16 -10.42
C ASP A 307 -4.48 8.88 -11.76
N ARG A 308 -4.03 7.82 -12.46
CA ARG A 308 -4.47 7.48 -13.81
C ARG A 308 -5.64 6.50 -13.84
N THR A 309 -5.91 5.82 -12.74
CA THR A 309 -6.84 4.67 -12.70
C THR A 309 -7.97 4.84 -11.69
N VAL A 310 -7.64 5.20 -10.44
CA VAL A 310 -8.58 5.32 -9.31
C VAL A 310 -9.01 6.74 -9.07
N ALA A 311 -8.08 7.70 -8.98
CA ALA A 311 -8.41 9.10 -8.69
C ALA A 311 -9.52 9.68 -9.62
N PRO A 312 -9.55 9.40 -10.94
CA PRO A 312 -10.60 9.88 -11.84
C PRO A 312 -11.98 9.23 -11.61
N LYS A 313 -12.07 8.23 -10.72
CA LYS A 313 -13.24 7.36 -10.46
C LYS A 313 -13.48 7.12 -8.97
N VAL A 314 -12.81 7.85 -8.07
CA VAL A 314 -12.83 7.60 -6.61
C VAL A 314 -14.23 7.70 -6.00
N GLU A 315 -15.15 8.46 -6.62
CA GLU A 315 -16.58 8.49 -6.27
C GLU A 315 -17.32 7.14 -6.42
N LEU A 316 -16.72 6.14 -7.09
CA LEU A 316 -17.24 4.77 -7.12
C LEU A 316 -16.94 4.01 -5.81
N LEU A 317 -15.98 4.49 -5.02
CA LEU A 317 -15.54 3.96 -3.73
C LEU A 317 -16.15 4.70 -2.52
N SER A 318 -16.93 5.76 -2.73
CA SER A 318 -17.64 6.47 -1.64
C SER A 318 -19.06 5.95 -1.38
N LYS A 319 -19.51 4.95 -2.16
CA LYS A 319 -20.90 4.43 -2.15
C LYS A 319 -21.13 3.29 -1.14
N TYR A 320 -20.18 3.01 -0.26
CA TYR A 320 -20.28 1.94 0.72
C TYR A 320 -21.09 2.35 1.96
N GLU A 321 -21.89 1.42 2.49
CA GLU A 321 -22.76 1.70 3.63
C GLU A 321 -21.96 1.69 4.95
N ASN A 322 -21.89 2.86 5.60
CA ASN A 322 -21.27 3.02 6.92
C ASN A 322 -21.90 2.06 7.95
N GLY A 323 -21.06 1.20 8.55
CA GLY A 323 -21.48 0.16 9.49
C GLY A 323 -21.57 -1.26 8.90
N THR A 324 -21.16 -1.45 7.63
CA THR A 324 -20.98 -2.77 7.01
C THR A 324 -19.50 -3.19 6.99
N ASP A 325 -19.23 -4.47 6.68
CA ASP A 325 -17.87 -4.98 6.44
C ASP A 325 -17.20 -4.34 5.20
N TYR A 326 -17.93 -3.59 4.37
CA TYR A 326 -17.50 -3.08 3.06
C TYR A 326 -17.01 -1.63 3.07
N VAL A 327 -16.80 -1.02 4.25
CA VAL A 327 -16.32 0.37 4.34
C VAL A 327 -14.87 0.45 3.87
N TYR A 328 -14.65 1.12 2.74
CA TYR A 328 -13.33 1.35 2.15
C TYR A 328 -12.49 2.33 2.98
N GLY A 329 -11.19 2.07 3.05
CA GLY A 329 -10.20 2.95 3.68
C GLY A 329 -8.78 2.46 3.40
N GLU A 330 -7.89 3.36 2.98
CA GLU A 330 -6.55 3.01 2.52
C GLU A 330 -5.50 3.10 3.63
N LEU A 331 -4.54 2.20 3.58
CA LEU A 331 -3.26 2.33 4.29
C LEU A 331 -2.28 3.02 3.34
N LEU A 332 -1.59 4.05 3.82
CA LEU A 332 -0.74 4.90 2.98
C LEU A 332 0.69 4.34 2.89
N HIS A 333 1.41 4.69 1.82
CA HIS A 333 2.73 4.12 1.50
C HIS A 333 3.73 4.07 2.67
N PRO A 334 3.88 5.10 3.53
CA PRO A 334 4.77 5.04 4.69
C PRO A 334 4.41 3.95 5.71
N PHE A 335 3.12 3.62 5.86
CA PHE A 335 2.67 2.55 6.75
C PHE A 335 3.06 1.18 6.19
N ILE A 336 2.88 0.99 4.88
CA ILE A 336 3.21 -0.28 4.20
C ILE A 336 4.72 -0.54 4.20
N THR A 337 5.54 0.48 3.89
CA THR A 337 7.01 0.39 4.04
C THR A 337 7.40 -0.02 5.46
N LYS A 338 6.82 0.61 6.49
CA LYS A 338 7.10 0.28 7.90
C LYS A 338 6.76 -1.18 8.24
N ILE A 339 5.55 -1.63 7.93
CA ILE A 339 5.11 -2.98 8.34
C ILE A 339 5.79 -4.09 7.53
N LEU A 340 6.00 -3.92 6.23
CA LEU A 340 6.59 -4.97 5.38
C LEU A 340 8.13 -4.96 5.43
N VAL A 341 8.76 -3.79 5.26
CA VAL A 341 10.22 -3.67 5.12
C VAL A 341 10.92 -3.50 6.48
N GLU A 342 10.40 -2.67 7.38
CA GLU A 342 11.09 -2.38 8.65
C GLU A 342 10.78 -3.41 9.75
N GLN A 343 9.52 -3.84 9.89
CA GLN A 343 9.06 -4.71 10.99
C GLN A 343 8.94 -6.19 10.61
N ALA A 344 8.27 -6.53 9.50
CA ALA A 344 8.22 -7.90 9.03
C ALA A 344 9.54 -8.36 8.39
N LYS A 345 10.28 -7.41 7.81
CA LYS A 345 11.56 -7.61 7.10
C LYS A 345 11.43 -8.60 5.95
N MET A 346 10.42 -8.39 5.11
CA MET A 346 10.12 -9.28 4.00
C MET A 346 11.24 -9.31 2.95
N THR A 347 11.41 -10.46 2.31
CA THR A 347 12.30 -10.68 1.15
C THR A 347 11.52 -11.16 -0.08
N SER A 348 12.15 -11.12 -1.26
CA SER A 348 11.51 -11.40 -2.55
C SER A 348 11.15 -12.87 -2.79
N ASP A 349 11.69 -13.80 -2.00
CA ASP A 349 11.35 -15.23 -2.00
C ASP A 349 10.14 -15.58 -1.11
N GLN A 350 9.58 -14.60 -0.39
CA GLN A 350 8.44 -14.76 0.51
C GLN A 350 7.10 -14.45 -0.18
N VAL A 351 6.00 -14.79 0.51
CA VAL A 351 4.63 -14.61 0.01
C VAL A 351 3.84 -13.63 0.88
N PHE A 352 3.27 -12.60 0.25
CA PHE A 352 2.35 -11.62 0.85
C PHE A 352 0.89 -11.91 0.45
N VAL A 353 -0.06 -11.72 1.38
CA VAL A 353 -1.51 -11.86 1.11
C VAL A 353 -2.30 -10.73 1.79
N ASP A 354 -3.15 -10.03 1.05
CA ASP A 354 -4.04 -8.97 1.57
C ASP A 354 -5.52 -9.40 1.46
N LEU A 355 -6.25 -9.41 2.59
CA LEU A 355 -7.63 -9.91 2.69
C LEU A 355 -8.62 -8.74 2.86
N GLY A 356 -9.36 -8.43 1.79
CA GLY A 356 -10.11 -7.19 1.65
C GLY A 356 -9.25 -6.09 1.02
N SER A 357 -8.56 -6.42 -0.08
CA SER A 357 -7.49 -5.60 -0.66
C SER A 357 -7.98 -4.34 -1.39
N GLY A 358 -9.30 -4.12 -1.50
CA GLY A 358 -9.87 -2.95 -2.17
C GLY A 358 -9.39 -2.83 -3.62
N VAL A 359 -8.73 -1.71 -3.94
CA VAL A 359 -8.16 -1.44 -5.27
C VAL A 359 -6.77 -2.07 -5.49
N GLY A 360 -6.22 -2.79 -4.50
CA GLY A 360 -4.96 -3.53 -4.63
C GLY A 360 -3.69 -2.75 -4.27
N ASN A 361 -3.79 -1.49 -3.83
CA ASN A 361 -2.65 -0.61 -3.52
C ASN A 361 -1.52 -1.29 -2.73
N VAL A 362 -1.84 -2.05 -1.66
CA VAL A 362 -0.84 -2.71 -0.83
C VAL A 362 -0.17 -3.90 -1.53
N VAL A 363 -0.94 -4.66 -2.30
CA VAL A 363 -0.46 -5.81 -3.09
C VAL A 363 0.56 -5.34 -4.13
N LEU A 364 0.26 -4.22 -4.81
CA LEU A 364 1.15 -3.59 -5.78
C LEU A 364 2.40 -3.00 -5.11
N GLN A 365 2.29 -2.43 -3.91
CA GLN A 365 3.45 -1.96 -3.15
C GLN A 365 4.35 -3.11 -2.68
N ALA A 366 3.79 -4.20 -2.17
CA ALA A 366 4.54 -5.38 -1.77
C ALA A 366 5.35 -5.96 -2.96
N ALA A 367 4.70 -6.15 -4.10
CA ALA A 367 5.36 -6.60 -5.33
C ALA A 367 6.41 -5.60 -5.84
N LEU A 368 6.21 -4.29 -5.72
CA LEU A 368 7.18 -3.30 -6.22
C LEU A 368 8.40 -3.12 -5.30
N GLU A 369 8.14 -2.81 -4.03
CA GLU A 369 9.13 -2.40 -3.02
C GLU A 369 9.92 -3.60 -2.47
N VAL A 370 9.24 -4.71 -2.17
CA VAL A 370 9.88 -5.96 -1.68
C VAL A 370 10.25 -6.88 -2.85
N GLY A 371 9.41 -6.97 -3.88
CA GLY A 371 9.56 -7.97 -4.94
C GLY A 371 9.00 -9.35 -4.62
N CYS A 372 8.23 -9.47 -3.55
CA CYS A 372 7.61 -10.73 -3.11
C CYS A 372 6.38 -11.11 -3.94
N GLU A 373 6.05 -12.39 -3.97
CA GLU A 373 4.81 -12.89 -4.58
C GLU A 373 3.60 -12.38 -3.78
N SER A 374 2.76 -11.57 -4.41
CA SER A 374 1.79 -10.72 -3.72
C SER A 374 0.36 -11.00 -4.19
N TRP A 375 -0.49 -11.45 -3.26
CA TRP A 375 -1.89 -11.79 -3.50
C TRP A 375 -2.83 -10.76 -2.85
N GLY A 376 -3.89 -10.37 -3.56
CA GLY A 376 -5.02 -9.62 -3.00
C GLY A 376 -6.33 -10.33 -3.25
N CYS A 377 -7.29 -10.20 -2.32
CA CYS A 377 -8.66 -10.65 -2.54
C CYS A 377 -9.67 -9.55 -2.19
N GLU A 378 -10.55 -9.23 -3.13
CA GLU A 378 -11.63 -8.26 -2.96
C GLU A 378 -12.94 -8.80 -3.57
N MET A 379 -14.08 -8.49 -2.94
CA MET A 379 -15.41 -8.93 -3.36
C MET A 379 -16.24 -7.80 -3.99
N MET A 380 -15.93 -6.53 -3.68
CA MET A 380 -16.73 -5.38 -4.10
C MET A 380 -16.43 -4.98 -5.55
N GLU A 381 -17.41 -5.17 -6.44
CA GLU A 381 -17.28 -5.04 -7.90
C GLU A 381 -16.56 -3.77 -8.38
N ASN A 382 -16.89 -2.59 -7.83
CA ASN A 382 -16.22 -1.34 -8.19
C ASN A 382 -14.71 -1.35 -7.86
N ALA A 383 -14.34 -1.89 -6.69
CA ALA A 383 -12.96 -1.95 -6.25
C ALA A 383 -12.17 -2.96 -7.09
N CYS A 384 -12.72 -4.14 -7.36
CA CYS A 384 -12.13 -5.12 -8.28
C CYS A 384 -11.95 -4.56 -9.71
N ASN A 385 -12.95 -3.83 -10.23
CA ASN A 385 -12.88 -3.20 -11.56
C ASN A 385 -11.78 -2.14 -11.65
N LEU A 386 -11.45 -1.48 -10.53
CA LEU A 386 -10.37 -0.51 -10.42
C LEU A 386 -9.02 -1.18 -10.18
N ALA A 387 -8.97 -2.24 -9.38
CA ALA A 387 -7.77 -3.05 -9.16
C ALA A 387 -7.27 -3.70 -10.46
N GLU A 388 -8.18 -4.27 -11.25
CA GLU A 388 -7.88 -4.78 -12.60
C GLU A 388 -7.40 -3.68 -13.58
N ALA A 389 -7.68 -2.40 -13.32
CA ALA A 389 -7.13 -1.29 -14.09
C ALA A 389 -5.75 -0.86 -13.57
N GLN A 390 -5.58 -0.81 -12.24
CA GLN A 390 -4.29 -0.55 -11.60
C GLN A 390 -3.24 -1.59 -11.96
N GLU A 391 -3.55 -2.89 -11.92
CA GLU A 391 -2.63 -3.98 -12.26
C GLU A 391 -2.07 -3.85 -13.69
N LYS A 392 -2.93 -3.44 -14.64
CA LYS A 392 -2.54 -3.24 -16.06
C LYS A 392 -1.62 -2.02 -16.23
N GLU A 393 -1.97 -0.89 -15.61
CA GLU A 393 -1.12 0.31 -15.61
C GLU A 393 0.18 0.07 -14.81
N PHE A 394 0.13 -0.72 -13.73
CA PHE A 394 1.28 -1.09 -12.89
C PHE A 394 2.35 -1.82 -13.68
N HIS A 395 2.02 -2.89 -14.38
CA HIS A 395 3.01 -3.60 -15.20
C HIS A 395 3.57 -2.71 -16.32
N ALA A 396 2.76 -1.82 -16.89
CA ALA A 396 3.23 -0.88 -17.91
C ALA A 396 4.17 0.20 -17.33
N ARG A 397 3.86 0.74 -16.14
CA ARG A 397 4.67 1.71 -15.39
C ARG A 397 5.98 1.11 -14.91
N CYS A 398 5.95 -0.11 -14.39
CA CYS A 398 7.14 -0.89 -14.07
C CYS A 398 8.06 -1.00 -15.30
N LEU A 399 7.52 -1.34 -16.48
CA LEU A 399 8.28 -1.43 -17.72
C LEU A 399 8.79 -0.07 -18.23
N LEU A 400 8.07 1.04 -18.00
CA LEU A 400 8.55 2.39 -18.30
C LEU A 400 9.75 2.78 -17.42
N TRP A 401 9.67 2.51 -16.11
CA TRP A 401 10.75 2.75 -15.15
C TRP A 401 11.90 1.74 -15.24
N GLY A 402 11.69 0.60 -15.92
CA GLY A 402 12.69 -0.46 -16.07
C GLY A 402 12.78 -1.40 -14.85
N VAL A 403 11.88 -1.24 -13.89
CA VAL A 403 11.82 -2.04 -12.66
C VAL A 403 11.02 -3.31 -12.91
N GLU A 404 11.57 -4.48 -12.55
CA GLU A 404 10.84 -5.75 -12.53
C GLU A 404 10.15 -5.90 -11.15
N PRO A 405 8.81 -5.98 -11.07
CA PRO A 405 8.11 -6.23 -9.82
C PRO A 405 8.19 -7.72 -9.43
N GLY A 406 7.72 -8.05 -8.22
CA GLY A 406 7.31 -9.40 -7.86
C GLY A 406 6.04 -9.83 -8.61
N GLU A 407 5.66 -11.10 -8.47
CA GLU A 407 4.42 -11.63 -9.04
C GLU A 407 3.20 -11.00 -8.33
N VAL A 408 2.19 -10.61 -9.10
CA VAL A 408 0.96 -9.96 -8.63
C VAL A 408 -0.25 -10.81 -9.00
N HIS A 409 -1.16 -11.02 -8.04
CA HIS A 409 -2.39 -11.77 -8.24
C HIS A 409 -3.58 -11.09 -7.53
N ILE A 410 -4.48 -10.48 -8.30
CA ILE A 410 -5.69 -9.85 -7.77
C ILE A 410 -6.92 -10.76 -8.01
N GLU A 411 -7.42 -11.36 -6.94
CA GLU A 411 -8.52 -12.33 -6.97
C GLU A 411 -9.88 -11.68 -6.63
N ARG A 412 -10.88 -11.86 -7.51
CA ARG A 412 -12.24 -11.35 -7.32
C ARG A 412 -13.12 -12.38 -6.59
N GLY A 413 -13.44 -12.14 -5.33
CA GLY A 413 -14.42 -12.94 -4.58
C GLY A 413 -14.38 -12.82 -3.06
N ASP A 414 -15.19 -13.64 -2.40
CA ASP A 414 -15.15 -13.83 -0.94
C ASP A 414 -13.89 -14.61 -0.54
N PHE A 415 -12.98 -13.99 0.18
CA PHE A 415 -11.70 -14.60 0.57
C PHE A 415 -11.86 -15.87 1.43
N ARG A 416 -13.02 -16.09 2.08
CA ARG A 416 -13.34 -17.33 2.83
C ARG A 416 -13.73 -18.50 1.93
N LYS A 417 -13.79 -18.29 0.62
CA LYS A 417 -14.24 -19.25 -0.39
C LYS A 417 -13.30 -19.34 -1.60
N ASN A 418 -12.40 -18.37 -1.80
CA ASN A 418 -11.50 -18.34 -2.93
C ASN A 418 -10.37 -19.39 -2.76
N THR A 419 -10.36 -20.41 -3.62
CA THR A 419 -9.40 -21.52 -3.54
C THR A 419 -7.96 -21.10 -3.81
N SER A 420 -7.72 -20.10 -4.68
CA SER A 420 -6.38 -19.57 -4.95
C SER A 420 -5.81 -18.92 -3.68
N ILE A 421 -6.59 -18.06 -3.03
CA ILE A 421 -6.23 -17.39 -1.78
C ILE A 421 -6.02 -18.39 -0.64
N HIS A 422 -6.90 -19.39 -0.52
CA HIS A 422 -6.71 -20.49 0.43
C HIS A 422 -5.43 -21.33 0.17
N ASN A 423 -4.86 -21.29 -1.04
CA ASN A 423 -3.58 -21.93 -1.36
C ASN A 423 -2.39 -20.99 -1.18
N ALA A 424 -2.55 -19.68 -1.42
CA ALA A 424 -1.56 -18.66 -1.08
C ALA A 424 -1.34 -18.57 0.45
N LEU A 425 -2.41 -18.53 1.25
CA LEU A 425 -2.35 -18.44 2.72
C LEU A 425 -1.52 -19.56 3.36
N LYS A 426 -1.58 -20.80 2.86
CA LYS A 426 -0.76 -21.93 3.35
C LYS A 426 0.75 -21.71 3.17
N ARG A 427 1.14 -20.81 2.27
CA ARG A 427 2.53 -20.44 1.97
C ARG A 427 2.92 -19.09 2.56
N ALA A 428 1.95 -18.24 2.89
CA ALA A 428 2.13 -16.85 3.30
C ALA A 428 3.15 -16.69 4.43
N ASP A 429 4.00 -15.67 4.30
CA ASP A 429 4.91 -15.17 5.34
C ASP A 429 4.29 -14.00 6.08
N VAL A 430 3.54 -13.16 5.36
CA VAL A 430 2.84 -12.01 5.89
C VAL A 430 1.43 -11.95 5.31
N VAL A 431 0.44 -11.81 6.19
CA VAL A 431 -0.96 -11.56 5.84
C VAL A 431 -1.39 -10.20 6.37
N LEU A 432 -1.96 -9.35 5.53
CA LEU A 432 -2.61 -8.10 5.94
C LEU A 432 -4.13 -8.30 6.01
N VAL A 433 -4.76 -7.71 7.03
CA VAL A 433 -6.22 -7.55 7.09
C VAL A 433 -6.58 -6.18 7.67
N ASN A 434 -7.17 -5.28 6.86
CA ASN A 434 -7.72 -4.02 7.36
C ASN A 434 -9.08 -4.24 8.07
N ASN A 435 -9.08 -5.00 9.17
CA ASN A 435 -10.28 -5.36 9.93
C ASN A 435 -10.90 -4.20 10.75
N LYS A 436 -10.57 -2.93 10.43
CA LYS A 436 -11.04 -1.74 11.17
C LYS A 436 -12.56 -1.59 11.16
N ALA A 437 -13.19 -1.84 10.01
CA ALA A 437 -14.66 -1.85 9.88
C ALA A 437 -15.30 -3.21 10.24
N PHE A 438 -14.56 -4.32 10.08
CA PHE A 438 -15.13 -5.67 10.10
C PHE A 438 -15.88 -6.06 11.39
N THR A 439 -16.96 -6.80 11.19
CA THR A 439 -17.84 -7.40 12.20
C THR A 439 -17.16 -8.54 12.97
N SER A 440 -17.68 -8.87 14.17
CA SER A 440 -17.13 -9.99 14.97
C SER A 440 -17.16 -11.31 14.19
N GLN A 441 -18.27 -11.63 13.51
CA GLN A 441 -18.42 -12.88 12.76
C GLN A 441 -17.37 -13.03 11.65
N LEU A 442 -16.99 -11.94 10.96
CA LEU A 442 -15.95 -11.99 9.94
C LEU A 442 -14.56 -12.16 10.55
N ASN A 443 -14.30 -11.59 11.73
CA ASN A 443 -13.07 -11.84 12.49
C ASN A 443 -13.02 -13.30 13.02
N ASP A 444 -14.15 -13.86 13.47
CA ASP A 444 -14.24 -15.28 13.88
C ASP A 444 -13.99 -16.24 12.72
N ASP A 445 -14.43 -15.88 11.50
CA ASP A 445 -14.14 -16.63 10.28
C ASP A 445 -12.65 -16.55 9.91
N LEU A 446 -12.05 -15.35 10.00
CA LEU A 446 -10.61 -15.13 9.78
C LEU A 446 -9.73 -15.92 10.75
N ILE A 447 -10.07 -15.95 12.05
CA ILE A 447 -9.34 -16.76 13.05
C ILE A 447 -9.35 -18.26 12.69
N ARG A 448 -10.43 -18.76 12.06
CA ARG A 448 -10.48 -20.13 11.55
C ARG A 448 -9.62 -20.33 10.31
N MET A 449 -9.53 -19.34 9.41
CA MET A 449 -8.60 -19.37 8.27
C MET A 449 -7.12 -19.33 8.73
N PHE A 450 -6.81 -18.62 9.81
CA PHE A 450 -5.45 -18.53 10.35
C PHE A 450 -4.92 -19.84 10.95
N LEU A 451 -5.77 -20.86 11.12
CA LEU A 451 -5.34 -22.21 11.47
C LEU A 451 -4.47 -22.84 10.38
N ASP A 452 -4.72 -22.55 9.10
CA ASP A 452 -3.99 -23.11 7.94
C ASP A 452 -2.66 -22.38 7.62
N LEU A 453 -2.32 -21.31 8.34
CA LEU A 453 -1.06 -20.58 8.16
C LEU A 453 0.15 -21.36 8.71
N LYS A 454 1.31 -21.19 8.07
CA LYS A 454 2.58 -21.75 8.55
C LYS A 454 3.03 -21.07 9.86
N SER A 455 3.70 -21.83 10.74
CA SER A 455 4.37 -21.28 11.91
C SER A 455 5.40 -20.22 11.50
N GLY A 456 5.48 -19.13 12.24
CA GLY A 456 6.27 -17.94 11.92
C GLY A 456 5.58 -16.92 11.01
N CYS A 457 4.46 -17.25 10.37
CA CYS A 457 3.68 -16.28 9.57
C CYS A 457 3.23 -15.11 10.44
N LYS A 458 3.42 -13.88 9.96
CA LYS A 458 2.94 -12.65 10.61
C LYS A 458 1.58 -12.25 10.05
N ILE A 459 0.68 -11.80 10.91
CA ILE A 459 -0.64 -11.26 10.54
C ILE A 459 -0.71 -9.83 11.04
N ILE A 460 -0.95 -8.87 10.15
CA ILE A 460 -1.01 -7.44 10.46
C ILE A 460 -2.47 -7.00 10.43
N SER A 461 -2.95 -6.34 11.49
CA SER A 461 -4.36 -5.93 11.58
C SER A 461 -4.58 -4.66 12.41
N LEU A 462 -5.70 -3.96 12.18
CA LEU A 462 -6.06 -2.73 12.91
C LEU A 462 -7.00 -2.94 14.12
N LYS A 463 -7.33 -4.21 14.40
CA LYS A 463 -7.88 -4.73 15.66
C LYS A 463 -7.20 -6.06 15.97
N SER A 464 -6.94 -6.33 17.25
CA SER A 464 -6.44 -7.62 17.72
C SER A 464 -7.44 -8.74 17.39
N PHE A 465 -6.93 -9.90 16.96
CA PHE A 465 -7.68 -11.16 16.84
C PHE A 465 -7.70 -11.99 18.14
N VAL A 466 -7.04 -11.50 19.19
CA VAL A 466 -6.97 -12.12 20.52
C VAL A 466 -7.72 -11.25 21.52
N ALA A 467 -8.54 -11.86 22.37
CA ALA A 467 -9.30 -11.15 23.40
C ALA A 467 -8.37 -10.49 24.45
N ASP A 468 -8.69 -9.26 24.89
CA ASP A 468 -7.88 -8.56 25.91
C ASP A 468 -7.82 -9.39 27.19
N SER A 469 -6.60 -9.67 27.66
CA SER A 469 -6.28 -10.63 28.74
C SER A 469 -6.94 -10.33 30.08
N LYS A 470 -7.48 -9.12 30.25
CA LYS A 470 -8.27 -8.69 31.40
C LYS A 470 -9.69 -9.31 31.43
N SER A 471 -10.17 -9.82 30.29
CA SER A 471 -11.46 -10.49 30.13
C SER A 471 -11.37 -11.99 30.48
N SER A 472 -11.32 -12.29 31.77
CA SER A 472 -11.04 -13.61 32.37
C SER A 472 -12.09 -14.72 32.14
N HIS A 473 -12.91 -14.62 31.10
CA HIS A 473 -13.97 -15.57 30.75
C HIS A 473 -13.68 -16.39 29.47
N ASN A 474 -12.79 -15.94 28.58
CA ASN A 474 -12.48 -16.62 27.32
C ASN A 474 -11.26 -17.57 27.40
N ILE A 475 -11.32 -18.56 28.30
CA ILE A 475 -10.30 -19.63 28.43
C ILE A 475 -10.14 -20.46 27.15
N ASN A 476 -11.14 -20.44 26.25
CA ASN A 476 -11.13 -21.15 24.96
C ASN A 476 -10.93 -20.22 23.75
N ASP A 477 -10.32 -19.03 23.90
CA ASP A 477 -9.97 -18.20 22.75
C ASP A 477 -8.91 -18.89 21.87
N VAL A 478 -9.35 -19.33 20.69
CA VAL A 478 -8.51 -19.97 19.66
C VAL A 478 -7.37 -19.04 19.24
N GLY A 479 -7.63 -17.73 19.11
CA GLY A 479 -6.63 -16.73 18.77
C GLY A 479 -5.50 -16.72 19.80
N SER A 480 -5.84 -16.61 21.09
CA SER A 480 -4.85 -16.63 22.19
C SER A 480 -3.96 -17.89 22.18
N THR A 481 -4.50 -19.01 21.70
CA THR A 481 -3.79 -20.28 21.59
C THR A 481 -2.80 -20.25 20.42
N ILE A 482 -3.25 -19.88 19.22
CA ILE A 482 -2.44 -19.99 17.98
C ILE A 482 -1.58 -18.75 17.65
N LEU A 483 -1.82 -17.59 18.25
CA LEU A 483 -1.12 -16.33 17.95
C LEU A 483 -0.34 -15.79 19.14
N GLU A 484 0.82 -15.20 18.88
CA GLU A 484 1.55 -14.30 19.78
C GLU A 484 1.42 -12.87 19.25
N VAL A 485 0.92 -11.92 20.05
CA VAL A 485 0.48 -10.60 19.55
C VAL A 485 1.34 -9.47 20.13
N GLU A 486 1.94 -8.70 19.24
CA GLU A 486 2.58 -7.42 19.52
C GLU A 486 1.62 -6.27 19.22
N GLU A 487 1.39 -5.36 20.17
CA GLU A 487 0.67 -4.10 19.94
C GLU A 487 1.65 -3.01 19.48
N CYS A 488 1.31 -2.32 18.41
CA CYS A 488 2.12 -1.27 17.80
C CYS A 488 1.30 0.00 17.51
N THR A 489 1.99 1.13 17.33
CA THR A 489 1.36 2.42 17.02
C THR A 489 1.86 3.08 15.74
N TYR A 490 0.96 3.78 15.05
CA TYR A 490 1.22 4.59 13.87
C TYR A 490 0.89 6.08 14.13
N PRO A 491 1.64 7.04 13.54
CA PRO A 491 1.37 8.47 13.64
C PRO A 491 0.31 8.93 12.62
N GLU A 492 0.08 10.24 12.50
CA GLU A 492 -0.68 10.80 11.37
C GLU A 492 -0.03 10.50 10.00
N GLY A 493 -0.76 10.67 8.89
CA GLY A 493 -0.27 10.39 7.54
C GLY A 493 -0.09 8.91 7.17
N TYR A 494 -0.61 7.97 7.99
CA TYR A 494 -0.49 6.52 7.75
C TYR A 494 -1.77 5.86 7.22
N VAL A 495 -2.94 6.51 7.32
CA VAL A 495 -4.25 6.00 6.87
C VAL A 495 -5.09 7.13 6.27
N SER A 496 -5.93 6.85 5.25
CA SER A 496 -6.62 7.92 4.51
C SER A 496 -7.86 8.52 5.20
N TRP A 497 -8.40 7.87 6.24
CA TRP A 497 -9.66 8.28 6.90
C TRP A 497 -9.50 9.13 8.17
N THR A 498 -8.28 9.38 8.67
CA THR A 498 -8.07 10.22 9.86
C THR A 498 -6.65 10.77 9.93
N ASN A 499 -6.51 12.08 10.17
CA ASN A 499 -5.22 12.71 10.47
C ASN A 499 -4.87 12.59 11.97
N ALA A 500 -4.87 11.36 12.47
CA ALA A 500 -4.56 11.04 13.86
C ALA A 500 -3.87 9.67 13.95
N GLY A 501 -2.95 9.54 14.89
CA GLY A 501 -2.29 8.28 15.17
C GLY A 501 -3.25 7.22 15.72
N GLY A 502 -2.84 5.95 15.61
CA GLY A 502 -3.67 4.81 16.03
C GLY A 502 -2.86 3.55 16.34
N GLN A 503 -3.57 2.47 16.65
CA GLN A 503 -3.03 1.16 16.97
C GLN A 503 -3.18 0.18 15.79
N TYR A 504 -2.23 -0.74 15.71
CA TYR A 504 -2.26 -1.95 14.89
C TYR A 504 -1.54 -3.08 15.64
N TYR A 505 -1.70 -4.30 15.16
CA TYR A 505 -1.24 -5.50 15.83
C TYR A 505 -0.44 -6.36 14.85
N ILE A 506 0.68 -6.90 15.31
CA ILE A 506 1.46 -7.93 14.58
C ILE A 506 1.27 -9.23 15.34
N SER A 507 0.48 -10.14 14.78
CA SER A 507 0.20 -11.45 15.36
C SER A 507 1.03 -12.51 14.68
N THR A 508 2.01 -13.09 15.36
CA THR A 508 2.87 -14.16 14.82
C THR A 508 2.22 -15.51 15.10
N ARG A 509 2.11 -16.36 14.08
CA ARG A 509 1.58 -17.72 14.16
C ARG A 509 2.58 -18.62 14.90
N LYS A 510 2.15 -19.21 16.01
CA LYS A 510 2.90 -20.25 16.73
C LYS A 510 2.89 -21.55 15.92
#